data_AF-A0A929YI00-F1
#
_entry.id   AF-A0A929YI00-F1
#
_cell.length_a   1.000
_cell.length_b   1.000
_cell.length_c   1.000
_cell.angle_alpha   90.00
_cell.angle_beta   90.00
_cell.angle_gamma   90.00
#
_symmetry.space_group_name_H-M   'P 1'
#
loop_
_entity.id
_entity.type
_entity.pdbx_description
1 polymer ?
#
loop_
_entity_poly.entity_id
_entity_poly.type
_entity_poly.pdbx_seq_one_letter_code
_entity_poly.pdbx_strand_id
1 'polypeptide(L)' 'MVVQHNLTAMNSNRMLGITTSSQAKSTEKLSSGYKVNRAADDAAGLSI' A
#
# COMPACT_ATOMS: atom_id res chain seq x y z
N MET A 1 23.76 21.94 9.53
CA MET A 1 23.32 20.52 9.47
C MET A 1 22.00 20.43 10.21
N VAL A 2 21.03 19.75 9.60
CA VAL A 2 19.61 19.98 9.79
C VAL A 2 19.08 19.31 11.07
N VAL A 3 18.86 20.10 12.12
CA VAL A 3 18.11 19.68 13.34
C VAL A 3 16.59 19.79 13.11
N GLN A 4 16.16 20.63 12.17
CA GLN A 4 14.75 20.98 11.97
C GLN A 4 13.99 20.05 11.00
N HIS A 5 14.66 19.50 9.99
CA HIS A 5 14.08 18.66 8.94
C HIS A 5 14.88 17.37 8.75
N ASN A 6 14.49 16.33 9.49
CA ASN A 6 15.14 15.04 9.35
C ASN A 6 14.65 14.36 8.05
N LEU A 7 15.35 14.62 6.95
CA LEU A 7 15.04 14.10 5.61
C LEU A 7 15.02 12.56 5.57
N THR A 8 15.87 11.89 6.36
CA THR A 8 15.86 10.42 6.43
C THR A 8 14.64 9.90 7.19
N ALA A 9 14.21 10.59 8.26
CA ALA A 9 12.96 10.27 8.96
C ALA A 9 11.72 10.54 8.09
N MET A 10 11.68 11.64 7.34
CA MET A 10 10.60 11.93 6.39
C MET A 10 10.55 10.92 5.24
N ASN A 11 11.71 10.50 4.73
CA ASN A 11 11.78 9.46 3.72
C ASN A 11 11.28 8.11 4.27
N SER A 12 11.72 7.75 5.47
CA SER A 12 11.29 6.53 6.16
C SER A 12 9.79 6.53 6.44
N ASN A 13 9.21 7.67 6.85
CA ASN A 13 7.77 7.80 7.09
C ASN A 13 6.97 7.62 5.78
N ARG A 14 7.43 8.21 4.67
CA ARG A 14 6.82 8.01 3.35
C ARG A 14 6.88 6.56 2.91
N MET A 15 8.05 5.92 3.04
CA MET A 15 8.23 4.51 2.73
C MET A 15 7.33 3.63 3.61
N LEU A 16 7.24 3.92 4.91
CA LEU A 16 6.34 3.23 5.83
C LEU A 16 4.87 3.35 5.39
N GLY A 17 4.41 4.53 4.97
CA GLY A 17 3.04 4.71 4.47
C GLY A 17 2.74 3.88 3.21
N ILE A 18 3.70 3.80 2.29
CA ILE A 18 3.59 2.97 1.07
C ILE A 18 3.57 1.48 1.45
N THR A 19 4.49 1.04 2.28
CA THR A 19 4.57 -0.35 2.75
C THR A 19 3.32 -0.76 3.54
N THR A 20 2.80 0.12 4.40
CA THR A 20 1.57 -0.12 5.16
C THR A 20 0.38 -0.28 4.24
N SER A 21 0.26 0.57 3.21
CA SER A 21 -0.82 0.48 2.22
C SER A 21 -0.73 -0.82 1.40
N SER A 22 0.48 -1.24 1.03
CA SER A 22 0.71 -2.52 0.35
C SER A 22 0.38 -3.71 1.26
N GLN A 23 0.82 -3.68 2.51
CA GLN A 23 0.55 -4.72 3.50
C GLN A 23 -0.94 -4.85 3.80
N ALA A 24 -1.66 -3.74 3.92
CA ALA A 24 -3.11 -3.74 4.11
C ALA A 24 -3.83 -4.43 2.94
N LYS A 25 -3.44 -4.14 1.69
CA LYS A 25 -3.99 -4.80 0.49
C LYS A 25 -3.68 -6.29 0.45
N SER A 26 -2.44 -6.69 0.79
CA SER A 26 -2.07 -8.11 0.87
C SER A 26 -2.86 -8.84 1.95
N THR A 27 -3.07 -8.19 3.10
CA THR A 27 -3.86 -8.74 4.20
C THR A 27 -5.34 -8.88 3.82
N GLU A 28 -5.89 -7.91 3.09
CA GLU A 28 -7.24 -7.96 2.53
C GLU A 28 -7.39 -9.16 1.57
N LYS A 29 -6.44 -9.36 0.66
CA LYS A 29 -6.41 -10.50 -0.30
C LYS A 29 -6.31 -11.85 0.39
N LEU A 30 -5.52 -11.94 1.46
CA LEU A 30 -5.41 -13.15 2.27
C LEU A 30 -6.71 -13.43 3.05
N SER A 31 -7.33 -12.39 3.62
CA SER A 31 -8.55 -12.54 4.42
C SER A 31 -9.77 -12.91 3.59
N SER A 32 -9.87 -12.45 2.34
CA SER A 32 -11.01 -12.77 1.47
C SER A 32 -10.85 -14.12 0.76
N GLY A 33 -9.62 -14.63 0.65
CA GLY A 33 -9.31 -15.81 -0.19
C GLY A 33 -9.40 -15.54 -1.70
N TYR A 34 -9.79 -14.34 -2.11
CA TYR A 34 -9.90 -13.92 -3.51
C TYR A 34 -8.67 -13.09 -3.93
N LYS A 35 -8.13 -13.41 -5.11
CA LYS A 35 -6.92 -12.77 -5.65
C LYS A 35 -7.12 -11.27 -5.99
N VAL A 36 -8.37 -10.86 -6.19
CA VAL A 36 -8.83 -9.51 -6.53
C VAL A 36 -9.99 -9.15 -5.61
N ASN A 37 -9.83 -8.11 -4.78
CA ASN A 37 -10.86 -7.70 -3.81
C ASN A 37 -11.51 -6.36 -4.14
N ARG A 38 -10.90 -5.58 -5.04
CA ARG A 38 -11.43 -4.29 -5.50
C ARG A 38 -11.44 -4.28 -7.02
N ALA A 39 -12.46 -3.65 -7.61
CA ALA A 39 -12.51 -3.37 -9.05
C ALA A 39 -11.29 -2.57 -9.55
N ALA A 40 -10.55 -1.91 -8.64
CA ALA A 40 -9.29 -1.24 -8.95
C ALA A 40 -8.07 -2.19 -9.02
N ASP A 41 -8.15 -3.39 -8.44
CA ASP A 41 -7.06 -4.39 -8.49
C ASP A 41 -7.08 -5.21 -9.79
N ASP A 42 -8.25 -5.31 -10.45
CA ASP A 42 -8.42 -5.88 -11.79
C ASP A 42 -9.68 -5.30 -12.47
N ALA A 43 -9.58 -4.07 -12.95
CA ALA A 43 -10.68 -3.41 -13.69
C ALA A 43 -10.96 -4.09 -15.04
N ALA A 44 -9.97 -4.80 -15.59
CA ALA A 44 -10.03 -5.45 -16.88
C ALA A 44 -10.71 -6.83 -16.80
N GLY A 45 -10.50 -7.59 -15.72
CA GLY A 45 -11.09 -8.91 -15.49
C GLY A 45 -12.50 -8.90 -14.91
N LEU A 46 -12.95 -7.80 -14.30
CA LEU A 46 -14.33 -7.64 -13.78
C LEU A 46 -15.30 -6.99 -14.79
N SER A 47 -14.79 -6.48 -15.93
CA SER A 47 -15.62 -5.83 -16.96
C SER A 47 -16.22 -6.82 -17.99
N ILE A 48 -16.24 -8.11 -17.67
CA ILE A 48 -16.99 -9.14 -18.42
C ILE A 48 -17.98 -9.80 -17.47
#